data_AF-A0A6B3RJG4-F1
#
_entry.id   AF-A0A6B3RJG4-F1
#
_cell.length_a   1.000
_cell.length_b   1.000
_cell.length_c   1.000
_cell.angle_alpha   90.00
_cell.angle_beta   90.00
_cell.angle_gamma   90.00
#
_symmetry.space_group_name_H-M   'P 1'
#
loop_
_entity.id
_entity.type
_entity.pdbx_description
1 polymer ?
#
loop_
_entity_poly.entity_id
_entity_poly.type
_entity_poly.pdbx_seq_one_letter_code
_entity_poly.pdbx_strand_id
1 'polypeptide(L)'
;MYNRTSFVGTVFAAAVAFSAPASAQAVAVNPNAIRLACSTSAAACQAAVRAAIAALRAAGLTTAAFNAQLGVIAGIAVRASAGLSAAERVAFASVLQDLAAASTNAAQAQTFASLASQFASGATNIDLVAVAAALSAS
;
A
#
# COMPACT_ATOMS: atom_id res chain seq x y z
N MET A 1 -30.29 -14.38 67.64
CA MET A 1 -28.87 -14.25 68.05
C MET A 1 -28.16 -13.38 67.04
N TYR A 2 -27.59 -12.28 67.50
CA TYR A 2 -26.83 -11.29 66.72
C TYR A 2 -25.47 -11.81 66.28
N ASN A 3 -25.01 -11.41 65.08
CA ASN A 3 -23.62 -11.04 64.70
C ASN A 3 -23.44 -11.25 63.17
N ARG A 4 -22.69 -10.46 62.41
CA ARG A 4 -21.96 -9.20 62.59
C ARG A 4 -21.57 -8.76 61.17
N THR A 5 -21.62 -7.45 60.96
CA THR A 5 -20.90 -6.62 59.98
C THR A 5 -19.80 -7.27 59.14
N SER A 6 -19.82 -7.03 57.82
CA SER A 6 -18.69 -6.39 57.13
C SER A 6 -19.10 -5.80 55.78
N PHE A 7 -19.09 -4.47 55.74
CA PHE A 7 -19.05 -3.65 54.53
C PHE A 7 -17.68 -3.83 53.86
N VAL A 8 -17.64 -4.24 52.60
CA VAL A 8 -16.53 -3.90 51.70
C VAL A 8 -17.15 -3.35 50.42
N GLY A 9 -17.32 -2.03 50.40
CA GLY A 9 -17.64 -1.30 49.18
C GLY A 9 -16.47 -1.44 48.21
N THR A 10 -16.73 -2.04 47.06
CA THR A 10 -15.83 -1.94 45.92
C THR A 10 -16.50 -1.04 44.90
N VAL A 11 -16.15 0.25 44.97
CA VAL A 11 -16.38 1.20 43.89
C VAL A 11 -15.42 0.80 42.78
N PHE A 12 -15.85 -0.08 41.87
CA PHE A 12 -15.18 -0.20 40.58
C PHE A 12 -15.80 0.82 39.65
N ALA A 13 -15.03 1.89 39.44
CA ALA A 13 -15.26 2.92 38.45
C ALA A 13 -15.75 2.28 37.14
N ALA A 14 -16.91 2.75 36.67
CA ALA A 14 -17.32 2.56 35.30
C ALA A 14 -16.22 3.16 34.42
N ALA A 15 -15.33 2.30 33.92
CA ALA A 15 -14.51 2.63 32.78
C ALA A 15 -15.51 2.89 31.65
N VAL A 16 -15.79 4.17 31.43
CA VAL A 16 -16.30 4.66 30.16
C VAL A 16 -15.40 4.03 29.12
N ALA A 17 -15.92 3.01 28.44
CA ALA A 17 -15.32 2.48 27.24
C ALA A 17 -15.34 3.65 26.26
N PHE A 18 -14.28 4.46 26.31
CA PHE A 18 -13.89 5.25 25.17
C PHE A 18 -13.77 4.23 24.06
N SER A 19 -14.78 4.20 23.19
CA SER A 19 -14.64 3.68 21.84
C SER A 19 -13.39 4.36 21.30
N ALA A 20 -12.28 3.62 21.34
CA ALA A 20 -11.05 4.05 20.73
C ALA A 20 -11.43 4.47 19.30
N PRO A 21 -10.96 5.63 18.81
CA PRO A 21 -11.23 5.98 17.43
C PRO A 21 -10.77 4.78 16.60
N ALA A 22 -11.66 4.27 15.75
CA ALA A 22 -11.39 3.18 14.83
C ALA A 22 -10.41 3.68 13.76
N SER A 23 -9.20 4.01 14.20
CA SER A 23 -8.08 4.40 13.38
C SER A 23 -7.41 3.11 12.96
N ALA A 24 -7.22 2.94 11.65
CA ALA A 24 -6.36 1.91 11.08
C ALA A 24 -6.79 0.46 11.33
N GLN A 25 -7.92 0.05 10.74
CA GLN A 25 -7.87 -1.23 10.03
C GLN A 25 -6.90 -1.03 8.87
N ALA A 26 -5.60 -1.11 9.15
CA ALA A 26 -4.57 -1.17 8.14
C ALA A 26 -4.96 -2.34 7.26
N VAL A 27 -5.47 -2.03 6.07
CA VAL A 27 -5.66 -3.02 5.01
C VAL A 27 -4.37 -3.81 4.98
N ALA A 28 -4.47 -5.12 5.22
CA ALA A 28 -3.31 -6.00 5.30
C ALA A 28 -2.74 -6.23 3.89
N VAL A 29 -2.35 -5.16 3.22
CA VAL A 29 -1.43 -5.21 2.10
C VAL A 29 -0.16 -5.79 2.69
N ASN A 30 0.20 -7.01 2.29
CA ASN A 30 1.43 -7.65 2.75
C ASN A 30 2.59 -7.12 1.88
N PRO A 31 3.38 -6.13 2.35
CA PRO A 31 4.45 -5.54 1.54
C PRO A 31 5.53 -6.57 1.18
N ASN A 32 5.70 -7.59 2.01
CA ASN A 32 6.69 -8.64 1.78
C ASN A 32 6.28 -9.57 0.62
N ALA A 33 4.98 -9.86 0.50
CA ALA A 33 4.45 -10.64 -0.62
C ALA A 33 4.62 -9.90 -1.95
N ILE A 34 4.34 -8.59 -1.98
CA ILE A 34 4.56 -7.74 -3.17
C ILE A 34 6.04 -7.71 -3.53
N ARG A 35 6.90 -7.46 -2.56
CA ARG A 35 8.36 -7.44 -2.76
C ARG A 35 8.87 -8.75 -3.37
N LEU A 36 8.48 -9.90 -2.81
CA LEU A 36 8.89 -11.22 -3.29
C LEU A 36 8.40 -11.49 -4.72
N ALA A 37 7.13 -11.18 -4.99
CA ALA A 37 6.55 -11.35 -6.32
C ALA A 37 7.28 -10.47 -7.35
N CYS A 38 7.56 -9.21 -7.01
CA CYS A 38 8.22 -8.25 -7.88
C CYS A 38 9.72 -8.46 -8.07
N SER A 39 10.38 -9.22 -7.19
CA SER A 39 11.74 -9.70 -7.43
C SER A 39 11.79 -11.03 -8.20
N THR A 40 10.65 -11.72 -8.36
CA THR A 40 10.60 -13.03 -9.02
C THR A 40 10.33 -12.90 -10.52
N SER A 41 9.30 -12.14 -10.90
CA SER A 41 8.97 -11.86 -12.30
C SER A 41 8.02 -10.69 -12.44
N ALA A 42 7.96 -10.09 -13.64
CA ALA A 42 7.01 -9.03 -13.93
C ALA A 42 5.55 -9.50 -13.81
N ALA A 43 5.26 -10.72 -14.28
CA ALA A 43 3.92 -11.30 -14.21
C ALA A 43 3.47 -11.56 -12.76
N ALA A 44 4.35 -12.11 -11.92
CA ALA A 44 4.06 -12.31 -10.50
C ALA A 44 3.82 -10.97 -9.79
N CYS A 45 4.65 -9.96 -10.09
CA CYS A 45 4.46 -8.61 -9.59
C CYS A 45 3.08 -8.04 -9.96
N GLN A 46 2.69 -8.17 -11.23
CA GLN A 46 1.42 -7.66 -11.72
C GLN A 46 0.24 -8.30 -10.99
N ALA A 47 0.25 -9.62 -10.81
CA ALA A 47 -0.77 -10.32 -10.06
C ALA A 47 -0.85 -9.84 -8.59
N ALA A 48 0.30 -9.70 -7.93
CA ALA A 48 0.36 -9.23 -6.55
C ALA A 48 -0.13 -7.79 -6.39
N VAL A 49 0.25 -6.89 -7.32
CA VAL A 49 -0.17 -5.49 -7.32
C VAL A 49 -1.67 -5.36 -7.59
N ARG A 50 -2.22 -6.11 -8.56
CA ARG A 50 -3.67 -6.13 -8.82
C ARG A 50 -4.46 -6.63 -7.61
N ALA A 51 -3.99 -7.67 -6.94
CA ALA A 51 -4.60 -8.17 -5.70
C ALA A 51 -4.57 -7.12 -4.59
N ALA A 52 -3.44 -6.41 -4.43
CA ALA A 52 -3.31 -5.33 -3.46
C ALA A 52 -4.24 -4.14 -3.76
N ILE A 53 -4.35 -3.72 -5.03
CA ILE A 53 -5.30 -2.68 -5.46
C ILE A 53 -6.75 -3.09 -5.15
N ALA A 54 -7.12 -4.34 -5.45
CA ALA A 54 -8.45 -4.85 -5.14
C ALA A 54 -8.75 -4.85 -3.64
N ALA A 55 -7.79 -5.26 -2.81
CA ALA A 55 -7.91 -5.21 -1.35
C ALA A 55 -8.06 -3.77 -0.82
N LEU A 56 -7.28 -2.82 -1.36
CA LEU A 56 -7.38 -1.41 -1.01
C LEU A 56 -8.74 -0.80 -1.38
N ARG A 57 -9.31 -1.19 -2.53
CA ARG A 57 -10.66 -0.76 -2.95
C ARG A 57 -11.74 -1.36 -2.04
N ALA A 58 -11.62 -2.65 -1.70
CA ALA A 58 -12.58 -3.34 -0.85
C ALA A 58 -12.61 -2.78 0.59
N ALA A 59 -11.51 -2.20 1.04
CA ALA A 59 -11.40 -1.59 2.36
C ALA A 59 -12.13 -0.25 2.51
N GLY A 60 -12.67 0.33 1.43
CA GLY A 60 -13.44 1.58 1.51
C GLY A 60 -12.62 2.77 2.02
N LEU A 61 -11.32 2.80 1.72
CA LEU A 61 -10.43 3.89 2.11
C LEU A 61 -10.87 5.22 1.48
N THR A 62 -10.53 6.34 2.15
CA THR A 62 -10.64 7.66 1.52
C THR A 62 -9.72 7.74 0.32
N THR A 63 -10.06 8.61 -0.64
CA THR A 63 -9.26 8.85 -1.85
C THR A 63 -7.80 9.14 -1.56
N ALA A 64 -7.52 10.00 -0.57
CA ALA A 64 -6.16 10.32 -0.14
C ALA A 64 -5.43 9.11 0.45
N ALA A 65 -6.08 8.36 1.35
CA ALA A 65 -5.48 7.16 1.95
C ALA A 65 -5.22 6.06 0.90
N PHE A 66 -6.13 5.91 -0.08
CA PHE A 66 -5.98 4.99 -1.18
C PHE A 66 -4.76 5.34 -2.06
N ASN A 67 -4.62 6.61 -2.48
CA ASN A 67 -3.48 7.07 -3.28
C ASN A 67 -2.16 6.97 -2.51
N ALA A 68 -2.15 7.23 -1.21
CA ALA A 68 -0.98 7.04 -0.36
C ALA A 68 -0.53 5.57 -0.35
N GLN A 69 -1.47 4.64 -0.21
CA GLN A 69 -1.17 3.20 -0.26
C GLN A 69 -0.72 2.74 -1.65
N LEU A 70 -1.28 3.29 -2.73
CA LEU A 70 -0.78 3.03 -4.08
C LEU A 70 0.67 3.48 -4.25
N GLY A 71 1.02 4.66 -3.72
CA GLY A 71 2.41 5.16 -3.72
C GLY A 71 3.36 4.21 -2.99
N VAL A 72 2.96 3.69 -1.83
CA VAL A 72 3.75 2.70 -1.08
C VAL A 72 3.94 1.42 -1.89
N ILE A 73 2.87 0.88 -2.49
CA ILE A 73 2.94 -0.33 -3.33
C ILE A 73 3.88 -0.11 -4.51
N ALA A 74 3.75 1.03 -5.20
CA ALA A 74 4.60 1.39 -6.33
C ALA A 74 6.08 1.46 -5.92
N GLY A 75 6.39 2.12 -4.80
CA GLY A 75 7.75 2.22 -4.28
C GLY A 75 8.37 0.86 -3.96
N ILE A 76 7.59 -0.05 -3.36
CA ILE A 76 8.03 -1.42 -3.07
C ILE A 76 8.27 -2.20 -4.38
N ALA A 77 7.33 -2.12 -5.32
CA ALA A 77 7.40 -2.83 -6.59
C ALA A 77 8.61 -2.38 -7.43
N VAL A 78 8.84 -1.06 -7.54
CA VAL A 78 9.97 -0.49 -8.29
C VAL A 78 11.31 -0.86 -7.65
N ARG A 79 11.41 -0.83 -6.31
CA ARG A 79 12.64 -1.27 -5.63
C ARG A 79 12.91 -2.76 -5.82
N ALA A 80 11.87 -3.58 -5.76
CA ALA A 80 11.99 -5.02 -5.96
C ALA A 80 12.34 -5.38 -7.42
N SER A 81 11.82 -4.62 -8.40
CA SER A 81 12.09 -4.87 -9.82
C SER A 81 13.52 -4.58 -10.25
N ALA A 82 14.31 -3.89 -9.41
CA ALA A 82 15.73 -3.67 -9.63
C ALA A 82 16.53 -4.99 -9.70
N GLY A 83 16.03 -6.09 -9.13
CA GLY A 83 16.65 -7.42 -9.26
C GLY A 83 16.35 -8.15 -10.57
N LEU A 84 15.39 -7.67 -11.37
CA LEU A 84 14.91 -8.36 -12.57
C LEU A 84 15.86 -8.15 -13.76
N SER A 85 15.82 -9.11 -14.69
CA SER A 85 16.49 -9.00 -16.00
C SER A 85 15.93 -7.84 -16.84
N ALA A 86 16.67 -7.39 -17.85
CA ALA A 86 16.24 -6.28 -18.70
C ALA A 86 14.89 -6.54 -19.40
N ALA A 87 14.67 -7.77 -19.90
CA ALA A 87 13.41 -8.16 -20.53
C ALA A 87 12.23 -8.11 -19.55
N GLU A 88 12.45 -8.52 -18.31
CA GLU A 88 11.43 -8.48 -17.26
C GLU A 88 11.17 -7.05 -16.76
N ARG A 89 12.18 -6.19 -16.74
CA ARG A 89 11.99 -4.77 -16.46
C ARG A 89 11.12 -4.10 -17.53
N VAL A 90 11.28 -4.46 -18.80
CA VAL A 90 10.38 -3.98 -19.87
C VAL A 90 8.95 -4.46 -19.61
N ALA A 91 8.76 -5.73 -19.27
CA ALA A 91 7.45 -6.28 -18.92
C ALA A 91 6.84 -5.66 -17.63
N PHE A 92 7.67 -5.16 -16.71
CA PHE A 92 7.23 -4.48 -15.49
C PHE A 92 6.48 -3.16 -15.78
N ALA A 93 6.64 -2.56 -16.97
CA ALA A 93 5.88 -1.38 -17.38
C ALA A 93 4.35 -1.57 -17.23
N SER A 94 3.84 -2.79 -17.48
CA SER A 94 2.43 -3.11 -17.32
C SER A 94 1.94 -3.01 -15.87
N VAL A 95 2.81 -3.27 -14.89
CA VAL A 95 2.50 -3.12 -13.46
C VAL A 95 2.28 -1.64 -13.11
N LEU A 96 3.12 -0.78 -13.65
CA LEU A 96 3.03 0.67 -13.44
C LEU A 96 1.81 1.26 -14.15
N GLN A 97 1.41 0.72 -15.30
CA GLN A 97 0.16 1.11 -15.97
C GLN A 97 -1.07 0.71 -15.14
N ASP A 98 -1.09 -0.47 -14.51
CA ASP A 98 -2.17 -0.87 -13.61
C ASP A 98 -2.27 0.08 -12.40
N LEU A 99 -1.13 0.52 -11.85
CA LEU A 99 -1.10 1.53 -10.77
C LEU A 99 -1.59 2.91 -11.24
N ALA A 100 -1.19 3.34 -12.44
CA ALA A 100 -1.67 4.58 -13.05
C ALA A 100 -3.19 4.58 -13.24
N ALA A 101 -3.74 3.48 -13.76
CA ALA A 101 -5.18 3.30 -13.97
C ALA A 101 -5.96 3.18 -12.65
N ALA A 102 -5.31 2.71 -11.58
CA ALA A 102 -5.92 2.63 -10.27
C ALA A 102 -5.96 3.97 -9.54
N SER A 103 -4.93 4.82 -9.74
CA SER A 103 -4.80 6.11 -9.07
C SER A 103 -5.98 7.05 -9.39
N THR A 104 -6.43 7.75 -8.37
CA THR A 104 -7.46 8.80 -8.50
C THR A 104 -6.85 10.20 -8.53
N ASN A 105 -5.54 10.31 -8.27
CA ASN A 105 -4.76 11.53 -8.37
C ASN A 105 -4.09 11.60 -9.75
N ALA A 106 -4.41 12.65 -10.52
CA ALA A 106 -3.92 12.83 -11.88
C ALA A 106 -2.39 12.96 -11.96
N ALA A 107 -1.77 13.68 -11.02
CA ALA A 107 -0.31 13.83 -10.97
C ALA A 107 0.36 12.47 -10.69
N GLN A 108 -0.15 11.73 -9.71
CA GLN A 108 0.36 10.39 -9.38
C GLN A 108 0.20 9.41 -10.56
N ALA A 109 -0.94 9.44 -11.25
CA ALA A 109 -1.17 8.63 -12.44
C ALA A 109 -0.20 8.97 -13.58
N GLN A 110 0.05 10.26 -13.83
CA GLN A 110 1.03 10.72 -14.82
C GLN A 110 2.44 10.26 -14.49
N THR A 111 2.83 10.28 -13.21
CA THR A 111 4.14 9.79 -12.79
C THR A 111 4.28 8.28 -13.02
N PHE A 112 3.27 7.49 -12.66
CA PHE A 112 3.29 6.04 -12.94
C PHE A 112 3.33 5.75 -14.44
N ALA A 113 2.60 6.51 -15.27
CA ALA A 113 2.65 6.38 -16.73
C ALA A 113 4.05 6.73 -17.28
N SER A 114 4.69 7.77 -16.76
CA SER A 114 6.04 8.20 -17.16
C SER A 114 7.11 7.20 -16.73
N LEU A 115 6.93 6.54 -15.59
CA LEU A 115 7.80 5.44 -15.17
C LEU A 115 7.56 4.22 -16.07
N ALA A 116 6.32 3.89 -16.37
CA ALA A 116 5.99 2.77 -17.25
C ALA A 116 6.66 2.92 -18.63
N SER A 117 6.65 4.13 -19.21
CA SER A 117 7.31 4.38 -20.50
C SER A 117 8.84 4.28 -20.42
N GLN A 118 9.47 4.69 -19.32
CA GLN A 118 10.90 4.49 -19.08
C GLN A 118 11.27 3.00 -18.97
N PHE A 119 10.48 2.22 -18.23
CA PHE A 119 10.68 0.77 -18.15
C PHE A 119 10.47 0.10 -19.51
N ALA A 120 9.42 0.48 -20.26
CA ALA A 120 9.11 -0.07 -21.57
C ALA A 120 10.18 0.24 -22.64
N SER A 121 10.85 1.40 -22.55
CA SER A 121 11.96 1.76 -23.43
C SER A 121 13.29 1.09 -23.06
N GLY A 122 13.33 0.33 -21.94
CA GLY A 122 14.55 -0.30 -21.44
C GLY A 122 15.52 0.71 -20.83
N ALA A 123 15.04 1.86 -20.36
CA ALA A 123 15.89 2.86 -19.72
C ALA A 123 16.65 2.23 -18.54
N THR A 124 17.97 2.38 -18.55
CA THR A 124 18.86 1.89 -17.49
C THR A 124 18.89 2.79 -16.27
N ASN A 125 18.58 4.09 -16.46
CA ASN A 125 18.44 5.07 -15.40
C ASN A 125 16.96 5.41 -15.24
N ILE A 126 16.28 4.71 -14.32
CA ILE A 126 14.92 5.04 -13.92
C ILE A 126 14.97 6.27 -13.02
N ASP A 127 14.16 7.28 -13.33
CA ASP A 127 14.04 8.48 -12.49
C ASP A 127 13.35 8.14 -11.15
N LEU A 128 14.15 7.72 -10.17
CA LEU A 128 13.72 7.45 -8.80
C LEU A 128 13.29 8.72 -8.06
N VAL A 129 13.66 9.91 -8.54
CA VAL A 129 13.18 11.19 -8.01
C VAL A 129 11.72 11.38 -8.41
N ALA A 130 11.35 11.01 -9.63
CA ALA A 130 9.94 10.94 -10.04
C ALA A 130 9.15 9.95 -9.17
N VAL A 131 9.71 8.78 -8.82
CA VAL A 131 9.06 7.85 -7.88
C VAL A 131 8.83 8.50 -6.51
N ALA A 132 9.83 9.20 -5.96
CA ALA A 132 9.69 9.91 -4.70
C ALA A 132 8.64 11.05 -4.78
N ALA A 133 8.53 11.72 -5.93
CA ALA A 133 7.50 12.72 -6.18
C ALA A 133 6.09 12.10 -6.22
N ALA A 134 5.92 10.91 -6.81
CA ALA A 134 4.64 10.18 -6.78
C ALA A 134 4.21 9.72 -5.38
N LEU A 135 5.18 9.45 -4.49
CA LEU A 135 4.91 9.18 -3.08
C LEU A 135 4.55 10.45 -2.29
N SER A 136 5.02 11.62 -2.75
CA SER A 136 4.79 12.91 -2.08
C SER A 136 3.52 13.62 -2.55
N ALA A 137 2.98 13.22 -3.70
CA ALA A 137 1.78 13.80 -4.31
C ALA A 137 0.45 13.19 -3.83
N SER A 138 0.52 12.24 -2.89
CA SER A 138 -0.64 11.52 -2.33
C SER A 138 -1.41 12.32 -1.29
#